data_AF-A0A7R9FZ94-F1
#
_entry.id   AF-A0A7R9FZ94-F1
#
_cell.length_a   1.000
_cell.length_b   1.000
_cell.length_c   1.000
_cell.angle_alpha   90.00
_cell.angle_beta   90.00
_cell.angle_gamma   90.00
#
_symmetry.space_group_name_H-M   'P 1'
#
loop_
_entity.id
_entity.type
_entity.pdbx_description
1 polymer ?
#
loop_
_entity_poly.entity_id
_entity_poly.type
_entity_poly.pdbx_seq_one_letter_code
_entity_poly.pdbx_strand_id
1 'polypeptide(L)'
;MTSLVLTDSSQLTSDSQHLAVELNTTTTPPKRPILNGRDSVRKVLETFRERGGAAADIANSYYGPVIENFDCEKSIYTAVEVTAGNRLFHHIVDSDKVGTQILKEMNRQKLPGEVTFMPLNRLHVKEQNYPNTNDAIPMVTKLNYELKYDKALRYIFGKTLICRNLEVATHLAKTSGLDCVTLEGDQVSSKGSLTGGYFNTSRSRLEIQKTRSELNAQIRESEEELAKLRENLRETESKINHIVSEMQKTETKNSKAK
;
A
#
# COMPACT_ATOMS: atom_id res chain seq x y z
N MET A 1 37.73 3.63 15.03
CA MET A 1 36.57 4.22 14.33
C MET A 1 36.07 3.33 13.20
N THR A 2 36.92 2.87 12.28
CA THR A 2 36.52 2.00 11.14
C THR A 2 35.84 0.69 11.57
N SER A 3 36.31 0.05 12.64
CA SER A 3 35.68 -1.17 13.19
C SER A 3 34.27 -0.91 13.73
N LEU A 4 34.01 0.20 14.43
CA LEU A 4 32.68 0.52 14.95
C LEU A 4 31.67 0.74 13.81
N VAL A 5 32.06 1.51 12.80
CA VAL A 5 31.21 1.83 11.62
C VAL A 5 30.91 0.58 10.79
N LEU A 6 31.87 -0.33 10.64
CA LEU A 6 31.64 -1.62 9.98
C LEU A 6 30.69 -2.52 10.77
N THR A 7 30.74 -2.44 12.11
CA THR A 7 29.84 -3.21 12.99
C THR A 7 28.42 -2.66 12.90
N ASP A 8 28.25 -1.33 12.97
CA ASP A 8 26.94 -0.67 12.83
C ASP A 8 26.33 -0.89 11.44
N SER A 9 27.13 -0.79 10.36
CA SER A 9 26.64 -1.08 9.01
C SER A 9 26.24 -2.55 8.83
N SER A 10 26.92 -3.49 9.49
CA SER A 10 26.59 -4.92 9.45
C SER A 10 25.31 -5.20 10.24
N GLN A 11 25.14 -4.54 11.39
CA GLN A 11 23.94 -4.61 12.23
C GLN A 11 22.70 -4.11 11.48
N LEU A 12 22.74 -2.91 10.89
CA LEU A 12 21.63 -2.36 10.11
C LEU A 12 21.26 -3.23 8.91
N THR A 13 22.26 -3.86 8.27
CA THR A 13 22.02 -4.77 7.15
C THR A 13 21.29 -6.04 7.62
N SER A 14 21.68 -6.58 8.78
CA SER A 14 21.02 -7.73 9.42
C SER A 14 19.59 -7.39 9.83
N ASP A 15 19.37 -6.22 10.42
CA ASP A 15 18.05 -5.77 10.87
C ASP A 15 17.11 -5.54 9.69
N SER A 16 17.60 -4.94 8.61
CA SER A 16 16.85 -4.78 7.35
C SER A 16 16.47 -6.13 6.74
N GLN A 17 17.37 -7.12 6.79
CA GLN A 17 17.08 -8.48 6.33
C GLN A 17 16.02 -9.16 7.20
N HIS A 18 16.08 -8.99 8.52
CA HIS A 18 15.08 -9.54 9.45
C HIS A 18 13.69 -8.93 9.20
N LEU A 19 13.61 -7.61 9.07
CA LEU A 19 12.36 -6.90 8.72
C LEU A 19 11.80 -7.37 7.38
N ALA A 20 12.66 -7.62 6.39
CA ALA A 20 12.24 -8.15 5.10
C ALA A 20 11.69 -9.59 5.19
N VAL A 21 12.26 -10.43 6.07
CA VAL A 21 11.73 -11.78 6.34
C VAL A 21 10.36 -11.70 7.03
N GLU A 22 10.21 -10.83 8.02
CA GLU A 22 8.96 -10.62 8.75
C GLU A 22 7.83 -10.04 7.87
N LEU A 23 8.19 -9.14 6.95
CA LEU A 23 7.29 -8.62 5.91
C LEU A 23 6.73 -9.75 5.02
N ASN A 24 7.57 -10.75 4.70
CA ASN A 24 7.18 -11.88 3.85
C ASN A 24 6.31 -12.91 4.59
N THR A 25 6.46 -13.05 5.92
CA THR A 25 5.65 -13.97 6.74
C THR A 25 4.29 -13.38 7.13
N THR A 26 4.17 -12.06 7.16
CA THR A 26 2.94 -11.33 7.46
C THR A 26 1.98 -11.34 6.25
N THR A 27 1.49 -12.53 5.87
CA THR A 27 0.49 -12.68 4.80
C THR A 27 -0.68 -13.58 5.21
N THR A 28 -1.88 -13.02 5.22
CA THR A 28 -3.10 -13.79 4.91
C THR A 28 -3.30 -13.61 3.42
N PRO A 29 -2.96 -14.62 2.60
CA PRO A 29 -2.86 -14.40 1.17
C PRO A 29 -4.26 -14.09 0.59
N PRO A 30 -4.38 -13.03 -0.25
CA PRO A 30 -5.42 -12.98 -1.25
C PRO A 30 -5.46 -14.32 -2.01
N LYS A 31 -6.59 -14.64 -2.65
CA LYS A 31 -6.64 -15.82 -3.53
C LYS A 31 -5.44 -15.77 -4.49
N ARG A 32 -4.76 -16.91 -4.70
CA ARG A 32 -3.53 -17.01 -5.53
C ARG A 32 -3.60 -16.22 -6.85
N PRO A 33 -4.73 -16.19 -7.60
CA PRO A 33 -4.83 -15.38 -8.81
C PRO A 33 -4.64 -13.87 -8.58
N ILE A 34 -5.15 -13.31 -7.48
CA ILE A 34 -5.04 -11.88 -7.15
C ILE A 34 -3.59 -11.53 -6.80
N LEU A 35 -2.92 -12.38 -6.02
CA LEU A 35 -1.51 -12.20 -5.69
C LEU A 35 -0.63 -12.20 -6.94
N ASN A 36 -0.79 -13.22 -7.79
CA ASN A 36 -0.08 -13.30 -9.06
C ASN A 36 -0.39 -12.08 -9.94
N GLY A 37 -1.64 -11.61 -9.95
CA GLY A 37 -2.06 -10.44 -10.69
C GLY A 37 -1.35 -9.16 -10.25
N ARG A 38 -1.25 -8.94 -8.93
CA ARG A 38 -0.51 -7.81 -8.35
C ARG A 38 0.97 -7.83 -8.76
N ASP A 39 1.61 -8.99 -8.68
CA ASP A 39 3.03 -9.11 -9.00
C ASP A 39 3.29 -8.95 -10.50
N SER A 40 2.38 -9.45 -11.35
CA SER A 40 2.40 -9.21 -12.79
C SER A 40 2.21 -7.74 -13.16
N VAL A 41 1.32 -7.02 -12.47
CA VAL A 41 1.19 -5.57 -12.65
C VAL A 41 2.47 -4.85 -12.27
N ARG A 42 3.10 -5.21 -11.14
CA ARG A 42 4.39 -4.62 -10.74
C ARG A 42 5.46 -4.77 -11.83
N LYS A 43 5.62 -5.97 -12.38
CA LYS A 43 6.57 -6.26 -13.46
C LYS A 43 6.28 -5.43 -14.73
N VAL A 44 5.01 -5.24 -15.08
CA VAL A 44 4.62 -4.39 -16.22
C VAL A 44 4.97 -2.93 -15.97
N LEU A 45 4.71 -2.42 -14.76
CA LEU A 45 5.04 -1.04 -14.39
C LEU A 45 6.55 -0.79 -14.41
N GLU A 46 7.36 -1.75 -13.95
CA GLU A 46 8.82 -1.71 -14.07
C GLU A 46 9.25 -1.64 -15.54
N THR A 47 8.70 -2.53 -16.39
CA THR A 47 8.95 -2.54 -17.84
C THR A 47 8.61 -1.18 -18.48
N PHE A 48 7.51 -0.56 -18.07
CA PHE A 48 7.07 0.75 -18.57
C PHE A 48 7.99 1.89 -18.12
N ARG A 49 8.47 1.85 -16.87
CA ARG A 49 9.44 2.82 -16.35
C ARG A 49 10.78 2.72 -17.07
N GLU A 50 11.27 1.51 -17.30
CA GLU A 50 12.53 1.25 -18.03
C GLU A 50 12.48 1.76 -19.48
N ARG A 51 11.34 1.64 -20.15
CA ARG A 51 11.15 2.16 -21.52
C ARG A 51 11.17 3.68 -21.60
N GLY A 52 10.84 4.38 -20.53
CA GLY A 52 10.76 5.84 -20.50
C GLY A 52 9.64 6.43 -21.38
N GLY A 53 9.64 7.75 -21.50
CA GLY A 53 8.67 8.50 -22.31
C GLY A 53 7.21 8.21 -21.94
N ALA A 54 6.35 8.08 -22.94
CA ALA A 54 4.92 7.83 -22.75
C ALA A 54 4.60 6.54 -21.97
N ALA A 55 5.49 5.54 -21.98
CA ALA A 55 5.30 4.33 -21.18
C ALA A 55 5.48 4.62 -19.68
N ALA A 56 6.48 5.42 -19.32
CA ALA A 56 6.69 5.84 -17.93
C ALA A 56 5.51 6.68 -17.41
N ASP A 57 4.91 7.53 -18.24
CA ASP A 57 3.71 8.31 -17.88
C ASP A 57 2.51 7.40 -17.53
N ILE A 58 2.33 6.30 -18.26
CA ILE A 58 1.31 5.28 -17.95
C ILE A 58 1.59 4.68 -16.57
N ALA A 59 2.85 4.35 -16.27
CA ALA A 59 3.22 3.80 -14.98
C ALA A 59 3.00 4.79 -13.81
N ASN A 60 3.19 6.10 -14.05
CA ASN A 60 2.92 7.15 -13.06
C ASN A 60 1.41 7.40 -12.85
N SER A 61 0.58 6.98 -13.81
CA SER A 61 -0.88 7.09 -13.76
C SER A 61 -1.57 5.87 -13.12
N TYR A 62 -0.78 4.96 -12.56
CA TYR A 62 -1.23 3.85 -11.73
C TYR A 62 -1.05 4.19 -10.25
N TYR A 63 -2.11 4.07 -9.46
CA TYR A 63 -2.11 4.52 -8.06
C TYR A 63 -2.06 3.37 -7.05
N GLY A 64 -2.08 2.12 -7.50
CA GLY A 64 -2.02 0.98 -6.60
C GLY A 64 -3.39 0.37 -6.24
N PRO A 65 -3.38 -0.70 -5.44
CA PRO A 65 -4.60 -1.32 -4.93
C PRO A 65 -5.37 -0.41 -3.96
N VAL A 66 -6.69 -0.57 -3.88
CA VAL A 66 -7.55 0.20 -2.95
C VAL A 66 -7.06 0.09 -1.50
N ILE A 67 -6.69 -1.11 -1.04
CA ILE A 67 -6.23 -1.36 0.33
C ILE A 67 -4.96 -0.58 0.72
N GLU A 68 -4.19 -0.09 -0.25
CA GLU A 68 -2.98 0.70 -0.02
C GLU A 68 -3.25 2.22 -0.06
N ASN A 69 -4.49 2.65 -0.37
CA ASN A 69 -4.84 4.05 -0.67
C ASN A 69 -5.90 4.65 0.28
N PHE A 70 -6.15 4.04 1.43
CA PHE A 70 -6.92 4.62 2.54
C PHE A 70 -6.48 4.01 3.88
N ASP A 71 -6.85 4.67 4.97
CA ASP A 71 -6.70 4.16 6.35
C ASP A 71 -7.99 4.37 7.15
N CYS A 72 -8.14 3.65 8.27
CA CYS A 72 -9.28 3.80 9.17
C CYS A 72 -8.97 3.28 10.58
N GLU A 73 -9.87 3.52 11.53
CA GLU A 73 -9.71 2.98 12.88
C GLU A 73 -9.89 1.46 12.91
N LYS A 74 -9.08 0.77 13.73
CA LYS A 74 -9.14 -0.69 13.92
C LYS A 74 -10.53 -1.19 14.34
N SER A 75 -11.27 -0.35 15.06
CA SER A 75 -12.65 -0.61 15.51
C SER A 75 -13.63 -0.90 14.36
N ILE A 76 -13.33 -0.46 13.13
CA ILE A 76 -14.20 -0.64 11.97
C ILE A 76 -13.60 -1.55 10.88
N TYR A 77 -12.46 -2.20 11.14
CA TYR A 77 -11.80 -3.05 10.14
C TYR A 77 -12.71 -4.14 9.59
N THR A 78 -13.41 -4.87 10.46
CA THR A 78 -14.32 -5.94 10.03
C THR A 78 -15.40 -5.38 9.10
N ALA A 79 -16.07 -4.30 9.50
CA ALA A 79 -17.10 -3.64 8.69
C ALA A 79 -16.58 -3.21 7.30
N VAL A 80 -15.40 -2.60 7.24
CA VAL A 80 -14.77 -2.15 5.99
C VAL A 80 -14.37 -3.33 5.11
N GLU A 81 -13.77 -4.36 5.69
CA GLU A 81 -13.32 -5.55 4.97
C GLU A 81 -14.47 -6.33 4.36
N VAL A 82 -15.55 -6.55 5.10
CA VAL A 82 -16.71 -7.29 4.58
C VAL A 82 -17.46 -6.47 3.53
N THR A 83 -17.49 -5.15 3.68
CA THR A 83 -18.13 -4.24 2.72
C THR A 83 -17.37 -4.23 1.39
N ALA A 84 -16.05 -4.04 1.42
CA ALA A 84 -15.25 -4.02 0.18
C ALA A 84 -15.06 -5.43 -0.40
N GLY A 85 -14.83 -6.43 0.43
CA GLY A 85 -14.52 -7.79 0.01
C GLY A 85 -13.27 -7.82 -0.87
N ASN A 86 -13.40 -8.37 -2.09
CA ASN A 86 -12.30 -8.40 -3.05
C ASN A 86 -11.98 -7.03 -3.68
N ARG A 87 -12.87 -6.04 -3.53
CA ARG A 87 -12.65 -4.68 -4.06
C ARG A 87 -11.47 -3.97 -3.39
N LEU A 88 -11.06 -4.42 -2.20
CA LEU A 88 -9.81 -4.01 -1.55
C LEU A 88 -8.58 -4.21 -2.46
N PHE A 89 -8.60 -5.22 -3.32
CA PHE A 89 -7.48 -5.55 -4.19
C PHE A 89 -7.66 -5.04 -5.62
N HIS A 90 -8.70 -4.25 -5.89
CA HIS A 90 -8.83 -3.58 -7.18
C HIS A 90 -7.80 -2.47 -7.31
N HIS A 91 -7.29 -2.26 -8.52
CA HIS A 91 -6.22 -1.32 -8.81
C HIS A 91 -6.80 0.01 -9.29
N ILE A 92 -6.54 1.09 -8.54
CA ILE A 92 -6.95 2.44 -8.92
C ILE A 92 -6.01 2.95 -10.01
N VAL A 93 -6.58 3.42 -11.11
CA VAL A 93 -5.85 4.03 -12.23
C VAL A 93 -6.55 5.30 -12.67
N ASP A 94 -5.79 6.26 -13.19
CA ASP A 94 -6.34 7.54 -13.65
C ASP A 94 -7.46 7.35 -14.71
N SER A 95 -7.20 6.49 -15.69
CA SER A 95 -8.15 6.24 -16.77
C SER A 95 -8.21 4.80 -17.26
N ASP A 96 -9.29 4.47 -17.96
CA ASP A 96 -9.50 3.20 -18.64
C ASP A 96 -8.40 2.88 -19.67
N LYS A 97 -7.80 3.92 -20.26
CA LYS A 97 -6.64 3.80 -21.14
C LYS A 97 -5.44 3.18 -20.40
N VAL A 98 -5.12 3.66 -19.20
CA VAL A 98 -4.01 3.16 -18.37
C VAL A 98 -4.20 1.68 -18.07
N GLY A 99 -5.36 1.31 -17.52
CA GLY A 99 -5.68 -0.09 -17.21
C GLY A 99 -5.61 -1.00 -18.44
N THR A 100 -6.09 -0.52 -19.59
CA THR A 100 -6.04 -1.26 -20.86
C THR A 100 -4.60 -1.51 -21.32
N GLN A 101 -3.72 -0.51 -21.22
CA GLN A 101 -2.32 -0.67 -21.63
C GLN A 101 -1.57 -1.65 -20.72
N ILE A 102 -1.82 -1.60 -19.41
CA ILE A 102 -1.25 -2.57 -18.47
C ILE A 102 -1.72 -3.99 -18.81
N LEU A 103 -3.02 -4.20 -19.04
CA LEU A 103 -3.55 -5.51 -19.44
C LEU A 103 -2.97 -6.01 -20.77
N LYS A 104 -2.82 -5.13 -21.77
CA LYS A 104 -2.19 -5.49 -23.06
C LYS A 104 -0.76 -5.95 -22.86
N GLU A 105 0.02 -5.27 -22.04
CA GLU A 105 1.40 -5.64 -21.77
C GLU A 105 1.48 -6.94 -20.95
N MET A 106 0.61 -7.13 -19.95
CA MET A 106 0.50 -8.41 -19.22
C MET A 106 0.24 -9.58 -20.17
N ASN A 107 -0.70 -9.44 -21.10
CA ASN A 107 -1.04 -10.45 -22.10
C ASN A 107 0.12 -10.69 -23.08
N ARG A 108 0.77 -9.61 -23.55
CA ARG A 108 1.94 -9.69 -24.44
C ARG A 108 3.09 -10.48 -23.80
N GLN A 109 3.31 -10.28 -22.51
CA GLN A 109 4.32 -10.98 -21.71
C GLN A 109 3.86 -12.35 -21.17
N LYS A 110 2.59 -12.75 -21.41
CA LYS A 110 1.97 -13.98 -20.89
C LYS A 110 2.08 -14.10 -19.36
N LEU A 111 1.89 -12.99 -18.64
CA LEU A 111 2.00 -12.97 -17.19
C LEU A 111 0.74 -13.56 -16.52
N PRO A 112 0.90 -14.34 -15.43
CA PRO A 112 -0.22 -14.99 -14.76
C PRO A 112 -0.99 -14.03 -13.83
N GLY A 113 -2.21 -14.43 -13.46
CA GLY A 113 -3.00 -13.78 -12.41
C GLY A 113 -4.23 -13.04 -12.93
N GLU A 114 -5.03 -12.57 -11.98
CA GLU A 114 -6.28 -11.85 -12.22
C GLU A 114 -6.20 -10.46 -11.60
N VAL A 115 -6.57 -9.44 -12.36
CA VAL A 115 -6.58 -8.05 -11.90
C VAL A 115 -7.87 -7.37 -12.32
N THR A 116 -8.36 -6.48 -11.47
CA THR A 116 -9.49 -5.61 -11.76
C THR A 116 -9.05 -4.18 -11.59
N PHE A 117 -9.21 -3.37 -12.64
CA PHE A 117 -8.87 -1.95 -12.61
C PHE A 117 -10.12 -1.10 -12.32
N MET A 118 -9.93 -0.05 -11.54
CA MET A 118 -10.92 0.98 -11.23
C MET A 118 -10.48 2.31 -11.86
N PRO A 119 -10.85 2.55 -13.13
CA PRO A 119 -10.50 3.78 -13.82
C PRO A 119 -11.32 4.97 -13.33
N LEU A 120 -10.66 5.95 -12.70
CA LEU A 120 -11.31 7.11 -12.09
C LEU A 120 -12.17 7.88 -13.10
N ASN A 121 -11.71 8.04 -14.34
CA ASN A 121 -12.50 8.71 -15.39
C ASN A 121 -13.83 8.02 -15.75
N ARG A 122 -14.00 6.71 -15.49
CA ARG A 122 -15.24 5.96 -15.80
C ARG A 122 -16.12 5.69 -14.59
N LEU A 123 -15.60 5.80 -13.37
CA LEU A 123 -16.43 5.61 -12.18
C LEU A 123 -17.59 6.61 -12.18
N HIS A 124 -18.76 6.16 -11.78
CA HIS A 124 -19.91 7.03 -11.57
C HIS A 124 -20.31 6.93 -10.11
N VAL A 125 -20.21 8.06 -9.41
CA VAL A 125 -20.56 8.18 -8.00
C VAL A 125 -21.77 9.07 -7.91
N LYS A 126 -22.86 8.54 -7.37
CA LYS A 126 -24.05 9.33 -7.06
C LYS A 126 -23.87 9.92 -5.66
N GLU A 127 -24.23 11.19 -5.50
CA GLU A 127 -24.40 11.77 -4.18
C GLU A 127 -25.48 10.98 -3.42
N GLN A 128 -25.18 10.67 -2.16
CA GLN A 128 -26.09 9.92 -1.29
C GLN A 128 -26.69 10.89 -0.28
N ASN A 129 -27.99 10.80 -0.09
CA ASN A 129 -28.68 11.46 1.00
C ASN A 129 -28.60 10.55 2.22
N TYR A 130 -27.63 10.80 3.09
CA TYR A 130 -27.49 10.03 4.32
C TYR A 130 -28.56 10.39 5.34
N PRO A 131 -29.14 9.42 6.05
CA PRO A 131 -30.11 9.69 7.10
C PRO A 131 -29.46 10.43 8.27
N ASN A 132 -30.15 11.44 8.81
CA ASN A 132 -29.72 12.15 10.00
C ASN A 132 -30.15 11.38 11.26
N THR A 133 -29.32 10.43 11.71
CA THR A 133 -29.57 9.60 12.89
C THR A 133 -28.29 9.38 13.70
N ASN A 134 -28.44 9.19 15.02
CA ASN A 134 -27.33 8.82 15.91
C ASN A 134 -27.02 7.31 15.90
N ASP A 135 -27.81 6.52 15.18
CA ASP A 135 -27.69 5.06 15.18
C ASP A 135 -26.89 4.51 13.99
N ALA A 136 -26.53 5.38 13.03
CA ALA A 136 -25.74 5.01 11.88
C ALA A 136 -24.87 6.15 11.37
N ILE A 137 -23.74 5.80 10.78
CA ILE A 137 -22.79 6.75 10.18
C ILE A 137 -22.40 6.27 8.77
N PRO A 138 -22.20 7.18 7.80
CA PRO A 138 -21.70 6.78 6.48
C PRO A 138 -20.27 6.26 6.57
N MET A 139 -20.03 5.04 6.06
CA MET A 139 -18.71 4.39 6.17
C MET A 139 -17.60 5.26 5.59
N VAL A 140 -17.83 5.89 4.43
CA VAL A 140 -16.85 6.73 3.74
C VAL A 140 -16.35 7.91 4.57
N THR A 141 -17.11 8.37 5.57
CA THR A 141 -16.71 9.47 6.48
C THR A 141 -15.74 9.04 7.57
N LYS A 142 -15.55 7.73 7.75
CA LYS A 142 -14.60 7.15 8.71
C LYS A 142 -13.32 6.63 8.04
N LEU A 143 -13.13 6.94 6.76
CA LEU A 143 -11.93 6.58 6.00
C LEU A 143 -11.08 7.83 5.78
N ASN A 144 -9.78 7.68 5.97
CA ASN A 144 -8.77 8.70 5.71
C ASN A 144 -8.10 8.40 4.36
N TYR A 145 -8.20 9.29 3.38
CA TYR A 145 -7.61 9.11 2.05
C TYR A 145 -7.39 10.47 1.35
N GLU A 146 -6.52 10.47 0.34
CA GLU A 146 -6.27 11.67 -0.48
C GLU A 146 -7.43 11.94 -1.45
N LEU A 147 -7.74 13.22 -1.71
CA LEU A 147 -8.89 13.64 -2.53
C LEU A 147 -8.86 13.06 -3.95
N LYS A 148 -7.69 12.81 -4.54
CA LYS A 148 -7.55 12.15 -5.86
C LYS A 148 -8.19 10.76 -5.90
N TYR A 149 -8.36 10.09 -4.76
CA TYR A 149 -8.95 8.75 -4.68
C TYR A 149 -10.43 8.77 -4.28
N ASP A 150 -10.99 9.93 -3.91
CA ASP A 150 -12.37 10.08 -3.41
C ASP A 150 -13.40 9.34 -4.26
N LYS A 151 -13.29 9.46 -5.58
CA LYS A 151 -14.20 8.80 -6.51
C LYS A 151 -14.18 7.28 -6.42
N ALA A 152 -13.01 6.67 -6.19
CA ALA A 152 -12.88 5.23 -5.99
C ALA A 152 -13.43 4.80 -4.62
N LEU A 153 -13.11 5.54 -3.55
CA LEU A 153 -13.56 5.21 -2.20
C LEU A 153 -15.08 5.38 -2.06
N ARG A 154 -15.67 6.46 -2.59
CA ARG A 154 -17.12 6.65 -2.62
C ARG A 154 -17.83 5.61 -3.48
N TYR A 155 -17.22 5.14 -4.56
CA TYR A 155 -17.80 4.06 -5.37
C TYR A 155 -17.93 2.75 -4.59
N ILE A 156 -16.97 2.45 -3.71
CA ILE A 156 -16.98 1.21 -2.91
C ILE A 156 -17.83 1.37 -1.65
N PHE A 157 -17.59 2.45 -0.90
CA PHE A 157 -18.07 2.63 0.48
C PHE A 157 -19.16 3.69 0.63
N GLY A 158 -19.38 4.52 -0.40
CA GLY A 158 -20.30 5.65 -0.33
C GLY A 158 -21.77 5.23 -0.15
N LYS A 159 -22.14 4.02 -0.57
CA LYS A 159 -23.50 3.48 -0.42
C LYS A 159 -23.71 2.66 0.86
N THR A 160 -22.76 2.69 1.80
CA THR A 160 -22.80 1.83 2.99
C THR A 160 -22.82 2.64 4.28
N LEU A 161 -23.74 2.32 5.18
CA LEU A 161 -23.83 2.84 6.54
C LEU A 161 -23.26 1.82 7.53
N ILE A 162 -22.50 2.29 8.52
CA ILE A 162 -22.14 1.52 9.71
C ILE A 162 -23.22 1.75 10.75
N CYS A 163 -23.89 0.69 11.21
CA CYS A 163 -25.00 0.73 12.14
C CYS A 163 -24.62 0.13 13.49
N ARG A 164 -25.28 0.57 14.56
CA ARG A 164 -25.04 0.07 15.93
C ARG A 164 -25.32 -1.43 16.08
N ASN A 165 -26.39 -1.93 15.46
CA ASN A 165 -26.82 -3.32 15.53
C ASN A 165 -27.60 -3.74 14.27
N LEU A 166 -27.93 -5.03 14.19
CA LEU A 166 -28.56 -5.63 13.01
C LEU A 166 -30.00 -5.18 12.82
N GLU A 167 -30.73 -4.91 13.91
CA GLU A 167 -32.11 -4.42 13.87
C GLU A 167 -32.18 -3.04 13.21
N VAL A 168 -31.29 -2.13 13.63
CA VAL A 168 -31.13 -0.80 13.03
C VAL A 168 -30.69 -0.92 11.57
N ALA A 169 -29.71 -1.79 11.28
CA ALA A 169 -29.24 -2.02 9.91
C ALA A 169 -30.37 -2.46 8.98
N THR A 170 -31.24 -3.36 9.45
CA THR A 170 -32.39 -3.87 8.68
C THR A 170 -33.42 -2.78 8.40
N HIS A 171 -33.75 -1.98 9.42
CA HIS A 171 -34.68 -0.87 9.28
C HIS A 171 -34.16 0.22 8.33
N LEU A 172 -32.90 0.64 8.50
CA LEU A 172 -32.28 1.69 7.70
C LEU A 172 -32.05 1.26 6.26
N ALA A 173 -31.63 0.01 6.02
CA ALA A 173 -31.43 -0.48 4.65
C ALA A 173 -32.72 -0.41 3.83
N LYS A 174 -33.86 -0.76 4.45
CA LYS A 174 -35.19 -0.71 3.83
C LYS A 174 -35.67 0.72 3.54
N THR A 175 -35.43 1.65 4.45
CA THR A 175 -36.00 3.01 4.40
C THR A 175 -35.13 4.01 3.63
N SER A 176 -33.80 3.87 3.68
CA SER A 176 -32.86 4.79 3.04
C SER A 176 -32.42 4.37 1.64
N GLY A 177 -32.59 3.10 1.26
CA GLY A 177 -32.04 2.56 0.01
C GLY A 177 -30.51 2.41 0.01
N LEU A 178 -29.86 2.56 1.18
CA LEU A 178 -28.44 2.35 1.40
C LEU A 178 -28.19 0.93 1.93
N ASP A 179 -27.00 0.39 1.67
CA ASP A 179 -26.58 -0.86 2.29
C ASP A 179 -26.10 -0.55 3.73
N CYS A 180 -26.26 -1.49 4.66
CA CYS A 180 -25.92 -1.30 6.07
C CYS A 180 -25.01 -2.43 6.55
N VAL A 181 -24.14 -2.13 7.51
CA VAL A 181 -23.23 -3.11 8.11
C VAL A 181 -23.04 -2.81 9.60
N THR A 182 -22.95 -3.83 10.45
CA THR A 182 -22.59 -3.69 11.87
C THR A 182 -21.08 -3.68 12.07
N LEU A 183 -20.60 -3.28 13.25
CA LEU A 183 -19.16 -3.36 13.59
C LEU A 183 -18.65 -4.82 13.54
N GLU A 184 -19.51 -5.78 13.85
CA GLU A 184 -19.22 -7.21 13.80
C GLU A 184 -19.21 -7.78 12.37
N GLY A 185 -19.62 -7.00 11.36
CA GLY A 185 -19.57 -7.39 9.96
C GLY A 185 -20.85 -8.00 9.39
N ASP A 186 -21.96 -7.99 10.14
CA ASP A 186 -23.26 -8.38 9.59
C ASP A 186 -23.79 -7.30 8.64
N GLN A 187 -24.13 -7.69 7.43
CA GLN A 187 -24.54 -6.82 6.33
C GLN A 187 -26.02 -7.01 5.99
N VAL A 188 -26.68 -5.90 5.70
CA VAL A 188 -28.02 -5.87 5.12
C VAL A 188 -27.98 -5.00 3.87
N SER A 189 -28.27 -5.59 2.72
CA SER A 189 -28.42 -4.81 1.49
C SER A 189 -29.72 -4.01 1.52
N SER A 190 -29.70 -2.84 0.91
CA SER A 190 -30.88 -2.06 0.48
C SER A 190 -31.93 -2.89 -0.29
N LYS A 191 -31.53 -4.01 -0.89
CA LYS A 191 -32.43 -4.96 -1.58
C LYS A 191 -33.01 -6.06 -0.67
N GLY A 192 -32.68 -6.05 0.62
CA GLY A 192 -33.22 -6.97 1.62
C GLY A 192 -32.46 -8.28 1.79
N SER A 193 -31.28 -8.46 1.19
CA SER A 193 -30.43 -9.62 1.48
C SER A 193 -29.64 -9.41 2.77
N LEU A 194 -29.62 -10.42 3.64
CA LEU A 194 -28.80 -10.42 4.85
C LEU A 194 -27.59 -11.33 4.65
N THR A 195 -26.43 -10.93 5.16
CA THR A 195 -25.19 -11.69 5.10
C THR A 195 -24.43 -11.47 6.39
N GLY A 196 -24.11 -12.53 7.12
CA GLY A 196 -23.46 -12.42 8.43
C GLY A 196 -22.75 -13.69 8.80
N GLY A 197 -22.18 -13.71 10.00
CA GLY A 197 -21.44 -14.86 10.53
C GLY A 197 -20.26 -14.45 11.41
N TYR A 198 -19.45 -15.43 11.79
CA TYR A 198 -18.26 -15.19 12.59
C TYR A 198 -17.06 -14.78 11.73
N PHE A 199 -16.54 -13.58 11.97
CA PHE A 199 -15.33 -13.08 11.31
C PHE A 199 -14.14 -13.16 12.25
N ASN A 200 -13.14 -13.97 11.86
CA ASN A 200 -11.92 -14.11 12.63
C ASN A 200 -10.99 -12.92 12.39
N THR A 201 -10.85 -12.05 13.40
CA THR A 201 -10.00 -10.85 13.37
C THR A 201 -8.52 -11.16 13.20
N SER A 202 -8.05 -12.37 13.54
CA SER A 202 -6.64 -12.76 13.35
C SER A 202 -6.23 -12.87 11.88
N ARG A 203 -7.19 -12.86 10.96
CA ARG A 203 -6.98 -12.87 9.51
C ARG A 203 -7.40 -11.55 8.84
N SER A 204 -7.48 -10.48 9.61
CA SER A 204 -7.81 -9.13 9.10
C SER A 204 -6.79 -8.72 8.04
N ARG A 205 -7.30 -8.43 6.84
CA ARG A 205 -6.51 -7.98 5.70
C ARG A 205 -5.97 -6.56 5.91
N LEU A 206 -6.75 -5.70 6.56
CA LEU A 206 -6.37 -4.33 6.89
C LEU A 206 -5.31 -4.29 7.99
N GLU A 207 -5.42 -5.12 9.02
CA GLU A 207 -4.37 -5.26 10.05
C GLU A 207 -3.05 -5.66 9.41
N ILE A 208 -3.08 -6.71 8.58
CA ILE A 208 -1.90 -7.21 7.86
C ILE A 208 -1.32 -6.13 6.94
N GLN A 209 -2.17 -5.41 6.21
CA GLN A 209 -1.72 -4.33 5.33
C GLN A 209 -1.11 -3.17 6.13
N LYS A 210 -1.65 -2.86 7.31
CA LYS A 210 -1.11 -1.83 8.19
C LYS A 210 0.28 -2.22 8.70
N THR A 211 0.44 -3.41 9.27
CA THR A 211 1.74 -3.95 9.68
C THR A 211 2.73 -3.95 8.52
N ARG A 212 2.28 -4.37 7.32
CA ARG A 212 3.10 -4.35 6.11
C ARG A 212 3.52 -2.93 5.72
N SER A 213 2.65 -1.94 5.87
CA SER A 213 2.96 -0.54 5.58
C SER A 213 4.01 0.02 6.56
N GLU A 214 3.85 -0.28 7.84
CA GLU A 214 4.76 0.11 8.92
C GLU A 214 6.15 -0.53 8.74
N LEU A 215 6.21 -1.84 8.48
CA LEU A 215 7.46 -2.55 8.19
C LEU A 215 8.15 -1.97 6.95
N ASN A 216 7.41 -1.67 5.87
CA ASN A 216 8.00 -1.04 4.68
C ASN A 216 8.53 0.38 4.97
N ALA A 217 7.90 1.13 5.87
CA ALA A 217 8.40 2.43 6.28
C ALA A 217 9.73 2.29 7.04
N GLN A 218 9.80 1.34 7.98
CA GLN A 218 11.03 1.03 8.72
C GLN A 218 12.15 0.54 7.80
N ILE A 219 11.85 -0.30 6.81
CA ILE A 219 12.83 -0.74 5.81
C ILE A 219 13.38 0.46 5.03
N ARG A 220 12.53 1.37 4.56
CA ARG A 220 12.98 2.57 3.83
C ARG A 220 13.85 3.48 4.69
N GLU A 221 13.46 3.69 5.94
CA GLU A 221 14.26 4.48 6.90
C GLU A 221 15.65 3.86 7.10
N SER A 222 15.72 2.55 7.36
CA SER A 222 16.99 1.82 7.47
C SER A 222 17.83 1.88 6.20
N GLU A 223 17.22 1.80 5.02
CA GLU A 223 17.92 1.92 3.73
C GLU A 223 18.50 3.33 3.50
N GLU A 224 17.76 4.38 3.86
CA GLU A 224 18.21 5.76 3.79
C GLU A 224 19.38 6.02 4.76
N GLU A 225 19.30 5.50 5.98
CA GLU A 225 20.39 5.56 6.96
C GLU A 225 21.63 4.82 6.48
N LEU A 226 21.48 3.61 5.92
CA LEU A 226 22.58 2.86 5.31
C LEU A 226 23.23 3.62 4.16
N ALA A 227 22.44 4.27 3.30
CA ALA A 227 22.96 5.07 2.20
C ALA A 227 23.80 6.25 2.70
N LYS A 228 23.31 6.96 3.73
CA LYS A 228 24.02 8.07 4.37
C LYS A 228 25.32 7.62 5.03
N LEU A 229 25.30 6.48 5.73
CA LEU A 229 26.49 5.92 6.37
C LEU A 229 27.56 5.52 5.35
N ARG A 230 27.15 4.92 4.22
CA ARG A 230 28.04 4.58 3.11
C ARG A 230 28.70 5.81 2.49
N GLU A 231 27.97 6.91 2.36
CA GLU A 231 28.55 8.15 1.84
C GLU A 231 29.57 8.75 2.82
N ASN A 232 29.23 8.80 4.12
CA ASN A 232 30.17 9.25 5.15
C ASN A 232 31.45 8.39 5.21
N LEU A 233 31.32 7.08 5.01
CA LEU A 233 32.46 6.18 4.94
C LEU A 233 33.37 6.52 3.76
N ARG A 234 32.81 6.72 2.56
CA ARG A 234 33.57 7.13 1.36
C ARG A 234 34.30 8.45 1.55
N GLU A 235 33.64 9.44 2.15
CA GLU A 235 34.28 10.72 2.47
C GLU A 235 35.46 10.55 3.44
N THR A 236 35.29 9.70 4.46
CA THR A 236 36.32 9.44 5.46
C THR A 236 37.51 8.70 4.85
N GLU A 237 37.27 7.70 4.02
CA GLU A 237 38.31 6.97 3.27
C GLU A 237 39.08 7.91 2.33
N SER A 238 38.38 8.82 1.65
CA SER A 238 39.02 9.85 0.82
C SER A 238 39.94 10.77 1.64
N LYS A 239 39.50 11.20 2.83
CA LYS A 239 40.31 12.01 3.77
C LYS A 239 41.54 11.24 4.26
N ILE A 240 41.40 9.95 4.60
CA ILE A 240 42.52 9.10 5.01
C ILE A 240 43.53 8.99 3.86
N ASN A 241 43.08 8.67 2.65
CA ASN A 241 43.95 8.55 1.47
C ASN A 241 44.68 9.87 1.17
N HIS A 242 44.02 11.01 1.35
CA HIS A 242 44.65 12.32 1.22
C HIS A 242 45.75 12.54 2.27
N ILE A 243 45.47 12.27 3.55
CA ILE A 243 46.46 12.41 4.64
C ILE A 243 47.65 11.47 4.42
N VAL A 244 47.41 10.22 4.01
CA VAL A 244 48.48 9.25 3.72
C VAL A 244 49.36 9.74 2.57
N SER A 245 48.76 10.31 1.51
CA SER A 245 49.52 10.90 0.41
C SER A 245 50.39 12.08 0.86
N GLU A 246 49.85 12.98 1.68
CA GLU A 246 50.61 14.12 2.23
C GLU A 246 51.74 13.67 3.17
N MET A 247 51.51 12.63 3.97
CA MET A 247 52.52 12.02 4.84
C MET A 247 53.68 11.45 4.00
N GLN A 248 53.40 10.67 2.96
CA GLN A 248 54.41 10.10 2.06
C GLN A 248 55.24 11.18 1.34
N LYS A 249 54.59 12.27 0.90
CA LYS A 249 55.28 13.43 0.30
C LYS A 249 56.22 14.11 1.29
N THR A 250 55.81 14.20 2.56
CA THR A 250 56.61 14.82 3.61
C THR A 250 57.81 13.96 3.99
N GLU A 251 57.63 12.64 4.10
CA GLU A 251 58.72 11.70 4.35
C GLU A 251 59.77 11.70 3.24
N THR A 252 59.34 11.71 1.96
CA THR A 252 60.27 11.79 0.82
C THR A 252 61.01 13.12 0.71
N LYS A 253 60.43 14.23 1.20
CA LYS A 253 61.15 15.51 1.32
C LYS A 253 62.19 15.46 2.43
N ASN A 254 61.84 14.90 3.59
CA ASN A 254 62.76 14.79 4.72
C ASN A 254 63.92 13.81 4.48
N SER A 255 63.71 12.73 3.72
CA SER A 255 64.79 11.79 3.37
C SER A 255 65.79 12.37 2.36
N LYS A 256 65.38 13.33 1.53
CA LYS A 256 66.25 14.06 0.59
C LYS A 256 67.02 15.22 1.24
N ALA A 257 66.59 15.66 2.43
CA ALA A 257 67.20 16.76 3.17
C ALA A 257 68.24 16.29 4.21
N LYS A 258 68.42 14.97 4.37
CA LYS A 258 69.50 14.34 5.14
C LYS A 258 70.59 13.84 4.20
#